data_AF-A0A9D7Y9G0-F1
#
_entry.id   AF-A0A9D7Y9G0-F1
#
_cell.length_a   1.000
_cell.length_b   1.000
_cell.length_c   1.000
_cell.angle_alpha   90.00
_cell.angle_beta   90.00
_cell.angle_gamma   90.00
#
_symmetry.space_group_name_H-M   'P 1'
#
loop_
_entity.id
_entity.type
_entity.pdbx_description
1 polymer ?
#
loop_
_entity_poly.entity_id
_entity_poly.type
_entity_poly.pdbx_seq_one_letter_code
_entity_poly.pdbx_strand_id
1 'polypeptide(L)'
;MPRKKTQHEAILDFRNQHGDKYDYSLVEYVNSTTKITVICSKHGNFQITPGHHKNGVGCRKCYDDSQKTSKDEFIRRSQEHWGDLYDYSFFDELPSAGKMVKIKCTLHNILFKQKPSNHIKGHTGCVQCKVLKLSGNKNNLGRIKTQAELNEEFIDRAKKIHGDSYDYSEFMYKNSAKSGKIICSKHGDFFQSPSNHLRGTKCPHCVIESFTVGTFKEKCIEKGIDYHRALKRRQAGLNEEKIFSPDYIRHEREINKVTVFGEEYPNIEEATRVLRPPASSTTINRWIKEGMKLEEAFERIPNPGYADGIIYLITNNLNEKQYIGLTVQTLERRWRYHQEQANTNHIKSKESLHAAIREFGADNFSIKAIDSGTTKKGLERKEREWIKKLNTLIPNGYNISTGGISGGSNSKPTTIDGKRFKSVKEAAKYVSETRKILYEAAKGRIRSGRIDVKTPSKPGESYVKSKVYKTWSSIKHGSINPNSRDYIPNIEFHNRWNDFLLFREDVGEPTYMDMVFKRIDQDKGFFPSNCKWMTKSEACKINAQHMKTKGTLKGRKSKKK
;
A
#
# COMPACT_ATOMS: atom_id res chain seq x y z
N MET A 1 31.01 85.96 17.51
CA MET A 1 29.67 85.32 17.61
C MET A 1 28.68 86.17 16.84
N PRO A 2 27.81 85.60 15.99
CA PRO A 2 26.81 86.38 15.27
C PRO A 2 25.87 87.08 16.28
N ARG A 3 25.57 88.36 16.01
CA ARG A 3 24.66 89.20 16.81
C ARG A 3 23.34 88.47 17.03
N LYS A 4 22.86 88.40 18.29
CA LYS A 4 21.52 87.86 18.60
C LYS A 4 20.48 88.77 17.96
N LYS A 5 19.63 88.19 17.11
CA LYS A 5 18.51 88.90 16.50
C LYS A 5 17.50 89.33 17.57
N THR A 6 16.90 90.50 17.37
CA THR A 6 15.78 90.94 18.20
C THR A 6 14.49 90.22 17.80
N GLN A 7 13.46 90.26 18.65
CA GLN A 7 12.14 89.69 18.34
C GLN A 7 11.53 90.32 17.07
N HIS A 8 11.69 91.64 16.90
CA HIS A 8 11.21 92.35 15.72
C HIS A 8 11.93 91.88 14.43
N GLU A 9 13.26 91.76 14.48
CA GLU A 9 14.07 91.24 13.37
C GLU A 9 13.70 89.79 13.02
N ALA A 10 13.36 88.96 14.01
CA ALA A 10 12.92 87.58 13.78
C ALA A 10 11.52 87.50 13.14
N ILE A 11 10.57 88.33 13.59
CA ILE A 11 9.22 88.38 13.01
C ILE A 11 9.25 88.91 11.57
N LEU A 12 10.10 89.90 11.27
CA LEU A 12 10.32 90.39 9.90
C LEU A 12 10.87 89.29 8.99
N ASP A 13 11.87 88.52 9.46
CA ASP A 13 12.39 87.35 8.74
C ASP A 13 11.26 86.34 8.42
N PHE A 14 10.34 86.08 9.36
CA PHE A 14 9.25 85.13 9.12
C PHE A 14 8.21 85.67 8.13
N ARG A 15 7.85 86.96 8.23
CA ARG A 15 6.94 87.61 7.27
C ARG A 15 7.53 87.65 5.86
N ASN A 16 8.83 87.92 5.72
CA ASN A 16 9.51 87.87 4.43
C ASN A 16 9.45 86.46 3.79
N GLN A 17 9.48 85.41 4.60
CA GLN A 17 9.43 84.04 4.10
C GLN A 17 8.01 83.54 3.77
N HIS A 18 7.01 83.90 4.58
CA HIS A 18 5.66 83.33 4.51
C HIS A 18 4.57 84.32 4.08
N GLY A 19 4.89 85.61 3.91
CA GLY A 19 3.92 86.68 3.70
C GLY A 19 2.92 86.77 4.86
N ASP A 20 1.67 87.04 4.54
CA ASP A 20 0.57 87.22 5.51
C ASP A 20 -0.11 85.90 5.93
N LYS A 21 0.54 84.75 5.73
CA LYS A 21 -0.04 83.43 6.02
C LYS A 21 -0.15 83.09 7.51
N TYR A 22 0.57 83.83 8.36
CA TYR A 22 0.66 83.57 9.79
C TYR A 22 0.58 84.86 10.60
N ASP A 23 -0.07 84.75 11.76
CA ASP A 23 -0.08 85.76 12.79
C ASP A 23 0.96 85.41 13.88
N TYR A 24 1.77 86.41 14.24
CA TYR A 24 2.90 86.33 15.16
C TYR A 24 2.62 87.03 16.49
N SER A 25 1.36 87.38 16.79
CA SER A 25 0.97 88.10 18.00
C SER A 25 1.33 87.38 19.31
N LEU A 26 1.56 86.06 19.28
CA LEU A 26 1.95 85.24 20.43
C LEU A 26 3.43 84.80 20.42
N VAL A 27 4.27 85.44 19.60
CA VAL A 27 5.68 85.08 19.47
C VAL A 27 6.53 85.77 20.53
N GLU A 28 7.16 84.97 21.39
CA GLU A 28 8.23 85.40 22.30
C GLU A 28 9.56 84.81 21.83
N TYR A 29 10.42 85.64 21.24
CA TYR A 29 11.66 85.16 20.62
C TYR A 29 12.85 85.17 21.58
N VAL A 30 13.40 83.99 21.87
CA VAL A 30 14.59 83.85 22.73
C VAL A 30 15.86 83.54 21.92
N ASN A 31 15.79 82.56 21.01
CA ASN A 31 16.88 82.14 20.14
C ASN A 31 16.34 81.32 18.95
N SER A 32 17.20 80.85 18.05
CA SER A 32 16.78 80.15 16.83
C SER A 32 16.23 78.72 17.04
N THR A 33 16.40 78.16 18.23
CA THR A 33 16.08 76.75 18.55
C THR A 33 14.95 76.58 19.56
N THR A 34 14.68 77.58 20.41
CA THR A 34 13.54 77.61 21.33
C THR A 34 12.25 77.79 20.53
N LYS A 35 11.27 76.90 20.74
CA LYS A 35 10.01 76.91 19.99
C LYS A 35 9.20 78.18 20.29
N ILE A 36 8.61 78.74 19.24
CA ILE A 36 7.68 79.86 19.29
C ILE A 36 6.26 79.38 18.94
N THR A 37 5.26 80.08 19.44
CA THR A 37 3.84 79.83 19.08
C THR A 37 3.45 80.76 17.95
N VAL A 38 3.07 80.18 16.81
CA VAL A 38 2.64 80.90 15.60
C VAL A 38 1.18 80.53 15.31
N ILE A 39 0.38 81.50 14.88
CA ILE A 39 -1.04 81.28 14.54
C ILE A 39 -1.17 81.16 13.03
N CYS A 40 -1.68 80.03 12.55
CA CYS A 40 -2.06 79.86 11.15
C CYS A 40 -3.50 80.30 10.95
N SER A 41 -3.74 81.16 9.95
CA SER A 41 -5.07 81.68 9.62
C SER A 41 -6.12 80.59 9.29
N LYS A 42 -5.67 79.37 8.92
CA LYS A 42 -6.55 78.22 8.61
C LYS A 42 -6.68 77.18 9.71
N HIS A 43 -5.64 76.95 10.51
CA HIS A 43 -5.57 75.80 11.42
C HIS A 43 -5.31 76.15 12.88
N GLY A 44 -5.25 77.45 13.19
CA GLY A 44 -5.00 77.95 14.54
C GLY A 44 -3.53 77.87 14.96
N ASN A 45 -3.31 77.86 16.26
CA ASN A 45 -2.00 77.92 16.89
C ASN A 45 -1.20 76.60 16.74
N PHE A 46 0.10 76.73 16.47
CA PHE A 46 1.05 75.62 16.44
C PHE A 46 2.44 76.08 16.90
N GLN A 47 3.26 75.13 17.37
CA GLN A 47 4.62 75.40 17.81
C GLN A 47 5.64 75.02 16.75
N ILE A 48 6.62 75.90 16.52
CA ILE A 48 7.71 75.67 15.57
C ILE A 48 9.00 76.35 16.04
N THR A 49 10.16 75.85 15.65
CA THR A 49 11.43 76.53 15.94
C THR A 49 11.65 77.69 14.96
N PRO A 50 12.08 78.87 15.43
CA PRO A 50 12.37 80.03 14.57
C PRO A 50 13.28 79.72 13.38
N GLY A 51 14.32 78.91 13.57
CA GLY A 51 15.22 78.53 12.49
C GLY A 51 14.53 77.74 11.38
N HIS A 52 13.68 76.77 11.72
CA HIS A 52 12.91 76.02 10.72
C HIS A 52 11.83 76.89 10.07
N HIS A 53 11.18 77.75 10.87
CA HIS A 53 10.14 78.62 10.35
C HIS A 53 10.69 79.62 9.34
N LYS A 54 11.83 80.24 9.64
CA LYS A 54 12.57 81.08 8.70
C LYS A 54 12.97 80.35 7.41
N ASN A 55 13.30 79.07 7.49
CA ASN A 55 13.66 78.25 6.32
C ASN A 55 12.46 77.78 5.49
N GLY A 56 11.26 78.34 5.72
CA GLY A 56 10.06 78.03 4.93
C GLY A 56 9.21 76.88 5.47
N VAL A 57 9.54 76.31 6.64
CA VAL A 57 8.66 75.31 7.28
C VAL A 57 7.48 76.01 7.95
N GLY A 58 6.27 75.66 7.54
CA GLY A 58 5.03 76.28 8.01
C GLY A 58 4.15 75.35 8.86
N CYS A 59 2.86 75.68 8.91
CA CYS A 59 1.88 74.83 9.58
C CYS A 59 1.79 73.45 8.92
N ARG A 60 1.94 72.41 9.73
CA ARG A 60 1.88 71.01 9.27
C ARG A 60 0.52 70.66 8.66
N LYS A 61 -0.58 71.18 9.21
CA LYS A 61 -1.94 70.95 8.70
C LYS A 61 -2.16 71.60 7.33
N CYS A 62 -1.63 72.82 7.08
CA CYS A 62 -1.61 73.44 5.76
C CYS A 62 -0.81 72.61 4.75
N TYR A 63 0.34 72.08 5.16
CA TYR A 63 1.11 71.18 4.31
C TYR A 63 0.28 69.93 3.98
N ASP A 64 -0.29 69.25 4.98
CA ASP A 64 -1.06 68.02 4.76
C ASP A 64 -2.33 68.28 3.92
N ASP A 65 -3.00 69.42 4.07
CA ASP A 65 -4.16 69.82 3.25
C ASP A 65 -3.79 70.08 1.79
N SER A 66 -2.63 70.68 1.52
CA SER A 66 -2.14 70.87 0.14
C SER A 66 -1.74 69.57 -0.56
N GLN A 67 -1.50 68.50 0.22
CA GLN A 67 -1.19 67.16 -0.30
C GLN A 67 -2.44 66.27 -0.46
N LYS A 68 -3.64 66.74 -0.06
CA LYS A 68 -4.87 65.97 -0.22
C LYS A 68 -5.28 65.93 -1.70
N THR A 69 -5.33 64.72 -2.24
CA THR A 69 -5.94 64.46 -3.56
C THR A 69 -7.46 64.53 -3.43
N SER A 70 -8.12 65.30 -4.31
CA SER A 70 -9.58 65.31 -4.39
C SER A 70 -10.10 63.98 -4.94
N LYS A 71 -11.38 63.67 -4.70
CA LYS A 71 -12.04 62.49 -5.27
C LYS A 71 -11.97 62.50 -6.80
N ASP A 72 -12.21 63.66 -7.42
CA ASP A 72 -12.17 63.80 -8.88
C ASP A 72 -10.80 63.50 -9.46
N GLU A 73 -9.74 64.01 -8.83
CA GLU A 73 -8.37 63.72 -9.25
C GLU A 73 -8.01 62.24 -9.06
N PHE A 74 -8.52 61.60 -8.01
CA PHE A 74 -8.39 60.16 -7.81
C PHE A 74 -9.11 59.35 -8.90
N ILE A 75 -10.34 59.73 -9.26
CA ILE A 75 -11.13 59.05 -10.29
C ILE A 75 -10.43 59.19 -11.64
N ARG A 76 -10.02 60.40 -12.02
CA ARG A 76 -9.32 60.69 -13.27
C ARG A 76 -8.06 59.82 -13.44
N ARG A 77 -7.18 59.81 -12.43
CA ARG A 77 -5.96 58.99 -12.44
C ARG A 77 -6.24 57.48 -12.41
N SER A 78 -7.33 57.07 -11.79
CA SER A 78 -7.71 55.66 -11.76
C SER A 78 -8.30 55.21 -13.09
N GLN A 79 -9.10 56.05 -13.76
CA GLN A 79 -9.63 55.82 -15.10
C GLN A 79 -8.52 55.80 -16.16
N GLU A 80 -7.48 56.65 -16.05
CA GLU A 80 -6.30 56.56 -16.94
C GLU A 80 -5.62 55.18 -16.90
N HIS A 81 -5.55 54.55 -15.72
CA HIS A 81 -4.88 53.26 -15.56
C HIS A 81 -5.82 52.07 -15.81
N TRP A 82 -7.09 52.17 -15.44
CA TRP A 82 -8.02 51.04 -15.41
C TRP A 82 -9.20 51.16 -16.37
N GLY A 83 -9.39 52.31 -17.02
CA GLY A 83 -10.61 52.63 -17.78
C GLY A 83 -11.86 52.53 -16.90
N ASP A 84 -12.95 52.00 -17.45
CA ASP A 84 -14.26 51.89 -16.79
C ASP A 84 -14.45 50.59 -15.97
N LEU A 85 -13.35 49.95 -15.57
CA LEU A 85 -13.36 48.66 -14.85
C LEU A 85 -13.84 48.76 -13.39
N TYR A 86 -13.92 49.96 -12.84
CA TYR A 86 -14.26 50.17 -11.44
C TYR A 86 -15.23 51.34 -11.25
N ASP A 87 -16.16 51.15 -10.32
CA ASP A 87 -17.14 52.12 -9.85
C ASP A 87 -16.70 52.65 -8.47
N TYR A 88 -16.59 53.97 -8.39
CA TYR A 88 -16.10 54.75 -7.25
C TYR A 88 -17.22 55.49 -6.51
N SER A 89 -18.49 55.12 -6.73
CA SER A 89 -19.66 55.78 -6.14
C SER A 89 -19.89 55.43 -4.66
N PHE A 90 -19.12 54.52 -4.08
CA PHE A 90 -19.32 53.99 -2.72
C PHE A 90 -18.62 54.79 -1.61
N PHE A 91 -18.16 56.01 -1.90
CA PHE A 91 -17.62 56.97 -0.95
C PHE A 91 -17.76 58.38 -1.49
N ASP A 92 -18.03 59.36 -0.62
CA ASP A 92 -18.23 60.75 -1.03
C ASP A 92 -16.91 61.53 -1.14
N GLU A 93 -15.98 61.28 -0.23
CA GLU A 93 -14.66 61.93 -0.19
C GLU A 93 -13.52 60.93 0.06
N LEU A 94 -12.30 61.29 -0.35
CA LEU A 94 -11.13 60.46 -0.06
C LEU A 94 -10.75 60.56 1.43
N PRO A 95 -10.57 59.44 2.13
CA PRO A 95 -10.18 59.45 3.52
C PRO A 95 -8.69 59.82 3.65
N SER A 96 -8.28 60.21 4.87
CA SER A 96 -6.89 60.57 5.18
C SER A 96 -5.89 59.51 4.71
N ALA A 97 -4.66 59.95 4.38
CA ALA A 97 -3.60 59.09 3.85
C ALA A 97 -3.48 57.76 4.62
N GLY A 98 -3.54 56.65 3.88
CA GLY A 98 -3.41 55.29 4.43
C GLY A 98 -4.72 54.60 4.80
N LYS A 99 -5.86 55.31 4.86
CA LYS A 99 -7.19 54.71 5.02
C LYS A 99 -7.69 54.07 3.72
N MET A 100 -8.63 53.15 3.84
CA MET A 100 -9.19 52.38 2.71
C MET A 100 -10.54 52.95 2.27
N VAL A 101 -10.82 52.84 0.97
CA VAL A 101 -12.12 53.15 0.34
C VAL A 101 -12.78 51.88 -0.17
N LYS A 102 -14.12 51.90 -0.29
CA LYS A 102 -14.88 50.82 -0.95
C LYS A 102 -14.91 51.11 -2.46
N ILE A 103 -14.46 50.16 -3.27
CA ILE A 103 -14.43 50.25 -4.73
C ILE A 103 -15.17 49.02 -5.26
N LYS A 104 -15.99 49.20 -6.29
CA LYS A 104 -16.72 48.11 -6.93
C LYS A 104 -16.08 47.80 -8.28
N CYS A 105 -15.78 46.54 -8.56
CA CYS A 105 -15.38 46.13 -9.91
C CYS A 105 -16.62 45.96 -10.78
N THR A 106 -16.70 46.66 -11.91
CA THR A 106 -17.85 46.57 -12.83
C THR A 106 -17.91 45.21 -13.52
N LEU A 107 -16.74 44.64 -13.83
CA LEU A 107 -16.63 43.33 -14.50
C LEU A 107 -17.09 42.14 -13.65
N HIS A 108 -16.77 42.15 -12.35
CA HIS A 108 -17.07 41.03 -11.45
C HIS A 108 -18.20 41.33 -10.45
N ASN A 109 -18.71 42.57 -10.45
CA ASN A 109 -19.70 43.06 -9.50
C ASN A 109 -19.27 42.92 -8.01
N ILE A 110 -17.96 42.89 -7.74
CA ILE A 110 -17.40 42.71 -6.39
C ILE A 110 -17.10 44.06 -5.76
N LEU A 111 -17.66 44.29 -4.58
CA LEU A 111 -17.30 45.42 -3.70
C LEU A 111 -16.16 45.02 -2.76
N PHE A 112 -15.05 45.76 -2.79
CA PHE A 112 -13.88 45.46 -1.95
C PHE A 112 -13.24 46.75 -1.40
N LYS A 113 -12.46 46.62 -0.32
CA LYS A 113 -11.76 47.74 0.32
C LYS A 113 -10.31 47.83 -0.16
N GLN A 114 -9.85 49.03 -0.48
CA GLN A 114 -8.48 49.25 -0.95
C GLN A 114 -7.97 50.65 -0.61
N LYS A 115 -6.64 50.79 -0.47
CA LYS A 115 -6.00 52.11 -0.31
C LYS A 115 -6.02 52.86 -1.66
N PRO A 116 -6.51 54.11 -1.72
CA PRO A 116 -6.53 54.91 -2.95
C PRO A 116 -5.16 54.96 -3.66
N SER A 117 -4.09 55.16 -2.89
CA SER A 117 -2.72 55.24 -3.41
C SER A 117 -2.22 53.95 -4.07
N ASN A 118 -2.65 52.77 -3.60
CA ASN A 118 -2.28 51.49 -4.20
C ASN A 118 -3.13 51.17 -5.43
N HIS A 119 -4.38 51.66 -5.46
CA HIS A 119 -5.29 51.50 -6.58
C HIS A 119 -4.80 52.28 -7.81
N ILE A 120 -4.48 53.57 -7.65
CA ILE A 120 -3.94 54.41 -8.73
C ILE A 120 -2.65 53.84 -9.30
N LYS A 121 -1.77 53.30 -8.46
CA LYS A 121 -0.47 52.73 -8.88
C LYS A 121 -0.58 51.39 -9.60
N GLY A 122 -1.77 50.80 -9.74
CA GLY A 122 -1.92 49.53 -10.44
C GLY A 122 -1.54 48.27 -9.65
N HIS A 123 -1.00 48.41 -8.43
CA HIS A 123 -0.45 47.29 -7.67
C HIS A 123 -1.51 46.36 -7.08
N THR A 124 -2.70 46.90 -6.84
CA THR A 124 -3.79 46.20 -6.17
C THR A 124 -5.11 46.53 -6.87
N GLY A 125 -6.00 45.56 -6.97
CA GLY A 125 -7.31 45.70 -7.62
C GLY A 125 -8.21 44.53 -7.26
N CYS A 126 -9.21 44.25 -8.10
CA CYS A 126 -10.09 43.10 -7.90
C CYS A 126 -9.29 41.79 -7.92
N VAL A 127 -9.56 40.92 -6.93
CA VAL A 127 -8.90 39.61 -6.82
C VAL A 127 -9.20 38.72 -8.02
N GLN A 128 -10.43 38.74 -8.55
CA GLN A 128 -10.80 37.94 -9.71
C GLN A 128 -10.12 38.44 -10.99
N CYS A 129 -10.09 39.77 -11.23
CA CYS A 129 -9.30 40.34 -12.32
C CYS A 129 -7.82 39.91 -12.25
N LYS A 130 -7.23 39.93 -11.05
CA LYS A 130 -5.83 39.52 -10.87
C LYS A 130 -5.63 38.03 -11.15
N VAL A 131 -6.54 37.19 -10.68
CA VAL A 131 -6.49 35.74 -10.96
C VAL A 131 -6.59 35.47 -12.46
N LEU A 132 -7.53 36.11 -13.17
CA LEU A 132 -7.70 35.93 -14.61
C LEU A 132 -6.47 36.40 -15.41
N LYS A 133 -5.89 37.55 -15.06
CA LYS A 133 -4.62 38.02 -15.65
C LYS A 133 -3.46 37.04 -15.44
N LEU A 134 -3.46 36.29 -14.34
CA LEU A 134 -2.43 35.28 -14.04
C LEU A 134 -2.81 33.87 -14.53
N SER A 135 -3.98 33.72 -15.13
CA SER A 135 -4.50 32.44 -15.64
C SER A 135 -4.19 32.28 -17.14
N GLY A 136 -4.27 31.05 -17.63
CA GLY A 136 -3.96 30.70 -19.02
C GLY A 136 -2.51 30.29 -19.25
N ASN A 137 -2.13 30.11 -20.51
CA ASN A 137 -0.77 29.78 -20.91
C ASN A 137 0.20 30.97 -20.75
N LYS A 138 1.51 30.72 -20.67
CA LYS A 138 2.59 31.72 -20.63
C LYS A 138 2.45 32.80 -21.70
N ASN A 139 1.98 32.43 -22.89
CA ASN A 139 1.82 33.36 -24.03
C ASN A 139 0.60 34.29 -23.90
N ASN A 140 -0.39 33.93 -23.07
CA ASN A 140 -1.63 34.67 -22.89
C ASN A 140 -1.72 35.35 -21.52
N LEU A 141 -0.63 35.34 -20.75
CA LEU A 141 -0.56 35.96 -19.43
C LEU A 141 -0.88 37.45 -19.55
N GLY A 142 -1.84 37.92 -18.77
CA GLY A 142 -2.30 39.30 -18.75
C GLY A 142 -3.32 39.69 -19.84
N ARG A 143 -3.64 38.80 -20.79
CA ARG A 143 -4.61 39.07 -21.87
C ARG A 143 -6.05 38.69 -21.49
N ILE A 144 -6.20 37.65 -20.68
CA ILE A 144 -7.51 37.10 -20.30
C ILE A 144 -8.17 38.02 -19.26
N LYS A 145 -9.38 38.50 -19.59
CA LYS A 145 -10.18 39.42 -18.77
C LYS A 145 -11.40 38.74 -18.20
N THR A 146 -11.99 37.76 -18.91
CA THR A 146 -13.23 37.09 -18.50
C THR A 146 -13.07 35.59 -18.31
N GLN A 147 -14.00 34.99 -17.57
CA GLN A 147 -14.06 33.53 -17.40
C GLN A 147 -14.40 32.80 -18.72
N ALA A 148 -15.17 33.44 -19.61
CA ALA A 148 -15.52 32.88 -20.91
C ALA A 148 -14.27 32.77 -21.81
N GLU A 149 -13.47 33.84 -21.92
CA GLU A 149 -12.19 33.82 -22.64
C GLU A 149 -11.23 32.76 -22.10
N LEU A 150 -11.22 32.55 -20.77
CA LEU A 150 -10.41 31.50 -20.14
C LEU A 150 -10.87 30.09 -20.53
N ASN A 151 -12.18 29.87 -20.62
CA ASN A 151 -12.75 28.60 -21.07
C ASN A 151 -12.45 28.38 -22.56
N GLU A 152 -12.62 29.40 -23.40
CA GLU A 152 -12.33 29.34 -24.84
C GLU A 152 -10.84 29.05 -25.12
N GLU A 153 -9.93 29.68 -24.37
CA GLU A 153 -8.49 29.38 -24.47
C GLU A 153 -8.17 27.91 -24.18
N PHE A 154 -8.82 27.35 -23.16
CA PHE A 154 -8.68 25.94 -22.84
C PHE A 154 -9.24 25.06 -23.96
N ILE A 155 -10.43 25.38 -24.47
CA ILE A 155 -11.11 24.61 -25.52
C ILE A 155 -10.29 24.63 -26.82
N ASP A 156 -9.77 25.77 -27.25
CA ASP A 156 -8.89 25.88 -28.44
C ASP A 156 -7.67 24.96 -28.32
N ARG A 157 -7.03 24.95 -27.14
CA ARG A 157 -5.89 24.07 -26.89
C ARG A 157 -6.26 22.60 -26.83
N ALA A 158 -7.42 22.29 -26.27
CA ALA A 158 -7.90 20.92 -26.20
C ALA A 158 -8.25 20.38 -27.60
N LYS A 159 -8.90 21.19 -28.44
CA LYS A 159 -9.18 20.88 -29.85
C LYS A 159 -7.91 20.70 -30.68
N LYS A 160 -6.84 21.46 -30.42
CA LYS A 160 -5.53 21.24 -31.09
C LYS A 160 -4.93 19.86 -30.80
N ILE A 161 -5.26 19.25 -29.67
CA ILE A 161 -4.70 17.96 -29.25
C ILE A 161 -5.62 16.80 -29.67
N HIS A 162 -6.94 16.99 -29.52
CA HIS A 162 -7.92 15.92 -29.63
C HIS A 162 -8.87 16.06 -30.84
N GLY A 163 -8.76 17.15 -31.61
CA GLY A 163 -9.72 17.50 -32.67
C GLY A 163 -11.13 17.67 -32.10
N ASP A 164 -12.12 17.10 -32.80
CA ASP A 164 -13.54 17.14 -32.43
C ASP A 164 -13.99 15.89 -31.63
N SER A 165 -13.05 15.20 -30.98
CA SER A 165 -13.34 13.96 -30.22
C SER A 165 -14.08 14.19 -28.90
N TYR A 166 -14.18 15.44 -28.45
CA TYR A 166 -14.76 15.80 -27.16
C TYR A 166 -15.61 17.06 -27.27
N ASP A 167 -16.72 17.07 -26.53
CA ASP A 167 -17.54 18.24 -26.27
C ASP A 167 -17.21 18.82 -24.88
N TYR A 168 -17.13 20.15 -24.85
CA TYR A 168 -16.77 20.99 -23.71
C TYR A 168 -17.91 21.95 -23.33
N SER A 169 -19.12 21.76 -23.86
CA SER A 169 -20.31 22.59 -23.60
C SER A 169 -20.58 22.80 -22.11
N GLU A 170 -20.33 21.79 -21.28
CA GLU A 170 -20.49 21.85 -19.82
C GLU A 170 -19.17 22.09 -19.05
N PHE A 171 -18.06 22.32 -19.75
CA PHE A 171 -16.75 22.45 -19.12
C PHE A 171 -16.50 23.88 -18.60
N MET A 172 -16.11 23.99 -17.33
CA MET A 172 -15.73 25.26 -16.71
C MET A 172 -14.30 25.21 -16.18
N TYR A 173 -13.42 26.01 -16.76
CA TYR A 173 -12.01 26.07 -16.38
C TYR A 173 -11.83 26.82 -15.06
N LYS A 174 -11.39 26.12 -14.02
CA LYS A 174 -11.07 26.75 -12.72
C LYS A 174 -9.56 26.94 -12.55
N ASN A 175 -8.79 25.88 -12.74
CA ASN A 175 -7.33 25.89 -12.75
C ASN A 175 -6.80 24.62 -13.41
N SER A 176 -5.48 24.50 -13.55
CA SER A 176 -4.85 23.36 -14.25
C SER A 176 -5.05 22.00 -13.56
N ALA A 177 -5.32 21.98 -12.24
CA ALA A 177 -5.40 20.76 -11.45
C ALA A 177 -6.84 20.31 -11.17
N LYS A 178 -7.80 21.24 -11.10
CA LYS A 178 -9.18 20.93 -10.74
C LYS A 178 -9.90 20.29 -11.93
N SER A 179 -10.38 19.06 -11.72
CA SER A 179 -11.14 18.33 -12.73
C SER A 179 -12.46 19.01 -13.08
N GLY A 180 -12.81 18.97 -14.35
CA GLY A 180 -14.11 19.38 -14.88
C GLY A 180 -14.74 18.27 -15.73
N LYS A 181 -16.02 18.44 -16.06
CA LYS A 181 -16.80 17.50 -16.88
C LYS A 181 -16.47 17.71 -18.36
N ILE A 182 -16.01 16.66 -19.03
CA ILE A 182 -15.72 16.62 -20.46
C ILE A 182 -16.57 15.50 -21.05
N ILE A 183 -17.15 15.70 -22.22
CA ILE A 183 -18.02 14.72 -22.87
C ILE A 183 -17.27 14.10 -24.03
N CYS A 184 -17.02 12.79 -23.98
CA CYS A 184 -16.45 12.05 -25.09
C CYS A 184 -17.53 11.69 -26.09
N SER A 185 -17.30 11.96 -27.38
CA SER A 185 -18.26 11.67 -28.45
C SER A 185 -18.62 10.18 -28.56
N LYS A 186 -17.80 9.26 -28.00
CA LYS A 186 -18.02 7.81 -28.01
C LYS A 186 -18.57 7.26 -26.70
N HIS A 187 -18.11 7.78 -25.56
CA HIS A 187 -18.31 7.15 -24.24
C HIS A 187 -19.06 8.01 -23.24
N GLY A 188 -19.55 9.19 -23.64
CA GLY A 188 -20.29 10.09 -22.77
C GLY A 188 -19.39 10.88 -21.81
N ASP A 189 -19.97 11.36 -20.71
CA ASP A 189 -19.31 12.29 -19.82
C ASP A 189 -18.31 11.61 -18.86
N PHE A 190 -17.22 12.33 -18.59
CA PHE A 190 -16.20 11.92 -17.63
C PHE A 190 -15.52 13.15 -17.02
N PHE A 191 -14.80 12.93 -15.92
CA PHE A 191 -14.08 13.99 -15.22
C PHE A 191 -12.58 13.88 -15.43
N GLN A 192 -11.96 14.98 -15.85
CA GLN A 192 -10.51 15.05 -16.00
C GLN A 192 -9.98 16.47 -15.72
N SER A 193 -8.75 16.56 -15.21
CA SER A 193 -8.08 17.85 -15.01
C SER A 193 -7.58 18.44 -16.34
N PRO A 194 -7.62 19.77 -16.53
CA PRO A 194 -7.10 20.42 -17.71
C PRO A 194 -5.65 20.06 -18.03
N SER A 195 -4.78 20.00 -17.01
CA SER A 195 -3.37 19.63 -17.20
C SER A 195 -3.20 18.21 -17.74
N ASN A 196 -4.02 17.27 -17.29
CA ASN A 196 -3.96 15.91 -17.78
C ASN A 196 -4.55 15.79 -19.19
N HIS A 197 -5.67 16.46 -19.43
CA HIS A 197 -6.32 16.47 -20.74
C HIS A 197 -5.44 17.08 -21.83
N LEU A 198 -4.80 18.21 -21.53
CA LEU A 198 -3.87 18.91 -22.42
C LEU A 198 -2.51 18.21 -22.59
N ARG A 199 -2.26 17.10 -21.88
CA ARG A 199 -1.12 16.21 -22.17
C ARG A 199 -1.44 15.15 -23.23
N GLY A 200 -2.68 15.09 -23.72
CA GLY A 200 -3.13 14.09 -24.67
C GLY A 200 -3.78 12.86 -24.04
N THR A 201 -4.07 12.88 -22.73
CA THR A 201 -4.78 11.78 -22.08
C THR A 201 -6.23 11.73 -22.55
N LYS A 202 -6.64 10.60 -23.12
CA LYS A 202 -8.02 10.36 -23.58
C LYS A 202 -8.97 10.07 -22.42
N CYS A 203 -10.27 9.88 -22.69
CA CYS A 203 -11.20 9.39 -21.66
C CYS A 203 -10.83 7.97 -21.20
N PRO A 204 -11.24 7.54 -19.99
CA PRO A 204 -10.90 6.22 -19.46
C PRO A 204 -11.28 5.06 -20.39
N HIS A 205 -12.43 5.16 -21.06
CA HIS A 205 -12.92 4.13 -21.98
C HIS A 205 -12.11 4.07 -23.27
N CYS A 206 -11.84 5.20 -23.95
CA CYS A 206 -10.94 5.25 -25.11
C CYS A 206 -9.53 4.73 -24.78
N VAL A 207 -9.03 4.98 -23.57
CA VAL A 207 -7.72 4.45 -23.13
C VAL A 207 -7.80 2.93 -23.02
N ILE A 208 -8.83 2.38 -22.38
CA ILE A 208 -9.03 0.93 -22.27
C ILE A 208 -9.14 0.30 -23.67
N GLU A 209 -9.95 0.88 -24.56
CA GLU A 209 -10.09 0.41 -25.94
C GLU A 209 -8.75 0.37 -26.67
N SER A 210 -7.91 1.41 -26.51
CA SER A 210 -6.59 1.42 -27.14
C SER A 210 -5.65 0.30 -26.66
N PHE A 211 -5.90 -0.25 -25.47
CA PHE A 211 -5.18 -1.42 -24.96
C PHE A 211 -5.81 -2.75 -25.38
N THR A 212 -7.05 -2.76 -25.85
CA THR A 212 -7.73 -3.98 -26.29
C THR A 212 -7.60 -4.24 -27.78
N VAL A 213 -7.38 -3.19 -28.60
CA VAL A 213 -7.18 -3.33 -30.04
C VAL A 213 -5.92 -4.15 -30.36
N GLY A 214 -6.05 -5.17 -31.20
CA GLY A 214 -5.01 -6.12 -31.61
C GLY A 214 -4.68 -7.18 -30.55
N THR A 215 -5.39 -7.23 -29.42
CA THR A 215 -5.06 -8.19 -28.36
C THR A 215 -5.53 -9.59 -28.66
N PHE A 216 -4.88 -10.59 -28.06
CA PHE A 216 -5.32 -11.98 -28.11
C PHE A 216 -6.76 -12.14 -27.61
N LYS A 217 -7.19 -11.32 -26.64
CA LYS A 217 -8.54 -11.33 -26.10
C LYS A 217 -9.57 -10.81 -27.11
N GLU A 218 -9.25 -9.75 -27.84
CA GLU A 218 -10.10 -9.24 -28.93
C GLU A 218 -10.24 -10.27 -30.05
N LYS A 219 -9.14 -10.87 -30.51
CA LYS A 219 -9.17 -11.99 -31.47
C LYS A 219 -10.06 -13.15 -31.02
N CYS A 220 -10.07 -13.45 -29.72
CA CYS A 220 -10.97 -14.48 -29.15
C CYS A 220 -12.45 -14.04 -29.25
N ILE A 221 -12.75 -12.78 -28.93
CA ILE A 221 -14.11 -12.22 -29.00
C ILE A 221 -14.62 -12.20 -30.45
N GLU A 222 -13.81 -11.69 -31.39
CA GLU A 222 -14.16 -11.64 -32.83
C GLU A 222 -14.49 -13.02 -33.40
N LYS A 223 -13.75 -14.05 -32.98
CA LYS A 223 -13.98 -15.44 -33.41
C LYS A 223 -15.05 -16.17 -32.61
N GLY A 224 -15.65 -15.55 -31.60
CA GLY A 224 -16.65 -16.17 -30.74
C GLY A 224 -16.09 -17.29 -29.84
N ILE A 225 -14.80 -17.23 -29.49
CA ILE A 225 -14.09 -18.28 -28.76
C ILE A 225 -13.85 -17.84 -27.31
N ASP A 226 -14.10 -18.74 -26.37
CA ASP A 226 -13.80 -18.50 -24.97
C ASP A 226 -12.31 -18.18 -24.75
N TYR A 227 -12.03 -17.01 -24.19
CA TYR A 227 -10.67 -16.49 -23.95
C TYR A 227 -9.83 -17.44 -23.10
N HIS A 228 -10.40 -18.01 -22.03
CA HIS A 228 -9.65 -18.88 -21.12
C HIS A 228 -9.28 -20.21 -21.80
N ARG A 229 -10.15 -20.74 -22.67
CA ARG A 229 -9.89 -21.92 -23.50
C ARG A 229 -8.76 -21.67 -24.48
N ALA A 230 -8.83 -20.58 -25.24
CA ALA A 230 -7.77 -20.21 -26.19
C ALA A 230 -6.43 -19.98 -25.48
N LEU A 231 -6.45 -19.37 -24.28
CA LEU A 231 -5.26 -19.15 -23.46
C LEU A 231 -4.60 -20.47 -23.02
N LYS A 232 -5.40 -21.46 -22.56
CA LYS A 232 -4.88 -22.79 -22.19
C LYS A 232 -4.23 -23.49 -23.39
N ARG A 233 -4.85 -23.42 -24.57
CA ARG A 233 -4.30 -24.01 -25.80
C ARG A 233 -2.97 -23.37 -26.19
N ARG A 234 -2.87 -22.03 -26.04
CA ARG A 234 -1.63 -21.28 -26.26
C ARG A 234 -0.54 -21.66 -25.25
N GLN A 235 -0.89 -21.82 -23.98
CA GLN A 235 0.05 -22.26 -22.93
C GLN A 235 0.54 -23.70 -23.13
N ALA A 236 -0.28 -24.55 -23.77
CA ALA A 236 0.09 -25.90 -24.17
C ALA A 236 0.96 -25.95 -25.45
N GLY A 237 1.30 -24.82 -26.05
CA GLY A 237 2.18 -24.75 -27.24
C GLY A 237 1.52 -25.11 -28.57
N LEU A 238 0.18 -25.08 -28.66
CA LEU A 238 -0.53 -25.34 -29.92
C LEU A 238 -0.35 -24.17 -30.92
N ASN A 239 -0.48 -24.47 -32.22
CA ASN A 239 -0.44 -23.47 -33.29
C ASN A 239 -1.71 -22.57 -33.27
N GLU A 240 -1.65 -21.39 -33.92
CA GLU A 240 -2.78 -20.42 -33.90
C GLU A 240 -4.08 -21.02 -34.45
N GLU A 241 -4.02 -21.82 -35.51
CA GLU A 241 -5.20 -22.50 -36.08
C GLU A 241 -5.90 -23.39 -35.06
N LYS A 242 -5.16 -24.20 -34.29
CA LYS A 242 -5.74 -25.06 -33.25
C LYS A 242 -6.16 -24.27 -32.01
N ILE A 243 -5.45 -23.20 -31.67
CA ILE A 243 -5.84 -22.30 -30.56
C ILE A 243 -7.24 -21.76 -30.81
N PHE A 244 -7.48 -21.25 -32.02
CA PHE A 244 -8.72 -20.63 -32.44
C PHE A 244 -9.71 -21.58 -33.16
N SER A 245 -9.53 -22.89 -33.05
CA SER A 245 -10.53 -23.84 -33.57
C SER A 245 -11.77 -23.84 -32.66
N PRO A 246 -12.99 -23.79 -33.22
CA PRO A 246 -14.23 -23.91 -32.45
C PRO A 246 -14.41 -25.33 -31.87
N ASP A 247 -13.77 -26.32 -32.47
CA ASP A 247 -13.92 -27.73 -32.11
C ASP A 247 -13.37 -28.02 -30.73
N TYR A 248 -14.13 -28.83 -29.99
CA TYR A 248 -13.74 -29.29 -28.67
C TYR A 248 -12.69 -30.40 -28.82
N ILE A 249 -11.40 -30.06 -28.75
CA ILE A 249 -10.32 -31.05 -28.58
C ILE A 249 -10.43 -31.62 -27.15
N ARG A 250 -11.45 -32.47 -26.91
CA ARG A 250 -11.37 -33.46 -25.85
C ARG A 250 -10.25 -34.37 -26.34
N HIS A 251 -9.19 -34.53 -25.57
CA HIS A 251 -8.39 -35.74 -25.70
C HIS A 251 -9.39 -36.89 -25.83
N GLU A 252 -9.30 -37.68 -26.90
CA GLU A 252 -9.90 -39.01 -26.88
C GLU A 252 -9.45 -39.61 -25.55
N ARG A 253 -10.40 -39.79 -24.63
CA ARG A 253 -10.09 -40.24 -23.29
C ARG A 253 -9.49 -41.61 -23.48
N GLU A 254 -8.19 -41.78 -23.26
CA GLU A 254 -7.57 -43.09 -23.22
C GLU A 254 -8.37 -43.93 -22.21
N ILE A 255 -9.05 -44.94 -22.74
CA ILE A 255 -9.89 -45.84 -21.96
C ILE A 255 -8.92 -46.76 -21.23
N ASN A 256 -8.73 -46.55 -19.93
CA ASN A 256 -7.89 -47.39 -19.08
C ASN A 256 -8.57 -48.73 -18.84
N LYS A 257 -8.49 -49.63 -19.82
CA LYS A 257 -9.07 -50.97 -19.74
C LYS A 257 -8.47 -51.76 -18.57
N VAL A 258 -9.30 -52.58 -17.94
CA VAL A 258 -8.91 -53.43 -16.81
C VAL A 258 -9.48 -54.83 -16.98
N THR A 259 -8.69 -55.85 -16.63
CA THR A 259 -9.13 -57.25 -16.67
C THR A 259 -9.37 -57.73 -15.25
N VAL A 260 -10.62 -58.03 -14.88
CA VAL A 260 -11.00 -58.49 -13.53
C VAL A 260 -11.61 -59.87 -13.66
N PHE A 261 -11.08 -60.87 -12.94
CA PHE A 261 -11.51 -62.27 -13.02
C PHE A 261 -11.49 -62.87 -14.44
N GLY A 262 -10.55 -62.42 -15.29
CA GLY A 262 -10.42 -62.90 -16.67
C GLY A 262 -11.29 -62.18 -17.70
N GLU A 263 -12.19 -61.29 -17.29
CA GLU A 263 -13.05 -60.49 -18.18
C GLU A 263 -12.51 -59.07 -18.35
N GLU A 264 -12.53 -58.54 -19.58
CA GLU A 264 -11.99 -57.21 -19.90
C GLU A 264 -13.08 -56.13 -19.84
N TYR A 265 -12.83 -55.07 -19.07
CA TYR A 265 -13.75 -53.94 -18.87
C TYR A 265 -13.13 -52.63 -19.35
N PRO A 266 -13.92 -51.67 -19.89
CA PRO A 266 -13.42 -50.37 -20.32
C PRO A 266 -12.71 -49.57 -19.21
N ASN A 267 -13.15 -49.70 -17.97
CA ASN A 267 -12.54 -49.05 -16.82
C ASN A 267 -13.06 -49.70 -15.52
N ILE A 268 -12.46 -49.31 -14.38
CA ILE A 268 -12.82 -49.82 -13.06
C ILE A 268 -14.27 -49.48 -12.67
N GLU A 269 -14.83 -48.36 -13.15
CA GLU A 269 -16.21 -47.97 -12.84
C GLU A 269 -17.21 -48.92 -13.50
N GLU A 270 -16.95 -49.28 -14.76
CA GLU A 270 -17.74 -50.26 -15.50
C GLU A 270 -17.60 -51.67 -14.90
N ALA A 271 -16.38 -52.10 -14.57
CA ALA A 271 -16.15 -53.36 -13.87
C ALA A 271 -16.90 -53.42 -12.52
N THR A 272 -16.90 -52.32 -11.75
CA THR A 272 -17.63 -52.22 -10.47
C THR A 272 -19.13 -52.30 -10.68
N ARG A 273 -19.65 -51.68 -11.76
CA ARG A 273 -21.09 -51.68 -12.08
C ARG A 273 -21.60 -53.08 -12.42
N VAL A 274 -20.83 -53.85 -13.19
CA VAL A 274 -21.18 -55.21 -13.63
C VAL A 274 -20.99 -56.22 -12.51
N LEU A 275 -19.81 -56.23 -11.86
CA LEU A 275 -19.44 -57.23 -10.86
C LEU A 275 -20.04 -56.98 -9.47
N ARG A 276 -20.56 -55.76 -9.21
CA ARG A 276 -21.17 -55.33 -7.94
C ARG A 276 -20.36 -55.77 -6.70
N PRO A 277 -19.05 -55.44 -6.63
CA PRO A 277 -18.22 -55.81 -5.50
C PRO A 277 -18.71 -55.14 -4.20
N PRO A 278 -18.39 -55.70 -3.02
CA PRO A 278 -18.78 -55.14 -1.72
C PRO A 278 -18.19 -53.75 -1.44
N ALA A 279 -17.17 -53.31 -2.17
CA ALA A 279 -16.53 -52.00 -2.04
C ALA A 279 -16.84 -51.06 -3.22
N SER A 280 -16.87 -49.75 -2.98
CA SER A 280 -17.05 -48.77 -4.06
C SER A 280 -15.84 -48.73 -5.01
N SER A 281 -16.05 -48.33 -6.27
CA SER A 281 -14.98 -48.14 -7.26
C SER A 281 -13.87 -47.23 -6.74
N THR A 282 -14.21 -46.22 -5.94
CA THR A 282 -13.26 -45.31 -5.27
C THR A 282 -12.39 -46.04 -4.23
N THR A 283 -13.00 -46.95 -3.47
CA THR A 283 -12.31 -47.74 -2.43
C THR A 283 -11.38 -48.77 -3.05
N ILE A 284 -11.85 -49.45 -4.10
CA ILE A 284 -11.09 -50.42 -4.90
C ILE A 284 -9.87 -49.73 -5.52
N ASN A 285 -10.05 -48.59 -6.18
CA ASN A 285 -8.96 -47.77 -6.73
C ASN A 285 -7.89 -47.40 -5.69
N ARG A 286 -8.32 -47.08 -4.46
CA ARG A 286 -7.40 -46.77 -3.36
C ARG A 286 -6.55 -47.98 -2.97
N TRP A 287 -7.15 -49.16 -2.88
CA TRP A 287 -6.42 -50.40 -2.54
C TRP A 287 -5.42 -50.80 -3.62
N ILE A 288 -5.80 -50.71 -4.90
CA ILE A 288 -4.89 -50.97 -6.03
C ILE A 288 -3.68 -50.04 -5.97
N LYS A 289 -3.92 -48.74 -5.69
CA LYS A 289 -2.84 -47.75 -5.53
C LYS A 289 -1.93 -48.03 -4.32
N GLU A 290 -2.46 -48.70 -3.29
CA GLU A 290 -1.69 -49.16 -2.13
C GLU A 290 -0.95 -50.49 -2.39
N GLY A 291 -1.07 -51.06 -3.60
CA GLY A 291 -0.35 -52.26 -4.06
C GLY A 291 -1.15 -53.56 -3.99
N MET A 292 -2.46 -53.51 -3.72
CA MET A 292 -3.34 -54.69 -3.70
C MET A 292 -3.60 -55.19 -5.13
N LYS A 293 -3.66 -56.51 -5.31
CA LYS A 293 -4.05 -57.11 -6.59
C LYS A 293 -5.50 -56.75 -6.92
N LEU A 294 -5.81 -56.71 -8.21
CA LEU A 294 -7.09 -56.22 -8.71
C LEU A 294 -8.25 -57.10 -8.24
N GLU A 295 -8.10 -58.42 -8.35
CA GLU A 295 -9.09 -59.42 -7.94
C GLU A 295 -9.33 -59.37 -6.43
N GLU A 296 -8.25 -59.33 -5.64
CA GLU A 296 -8.32 -59.21 -4.18
C GLU A 296 -9.04 -57.92 -3.75
N ALA A 297 -8.85 -56.82 -4.49
CA ALA A 297 -9.53 -55.56 -4.21
C ALA A 297 -11.04 -55.63 -4.49
N PHE A 298 -11.48 -56.41 -5.50
CA PHE A 298 -12.89 -56.60 -5.82
C PHE A 298 -13.60 -57.54 -4.84
N GLU A 299 -12.92 -58.52 -4.24
CA GLU A 299 -13.53 -59.42 -3.24
C GLU A 299 -13.55 -58.83 -1.83
N ARG A 300 -12.66 -57.87 -1.55
CA ARG A 300 -12.47 -57.35 -0.21
C ARG A 300 -13.68 -56.57 0.31
N ILE A 301 -14.27 -57.08 1.39
CA ILE A 301 -15.32 -56.38 2.13
C ILE A 301 -14.72 -55.16 2.85
N PRO A 302 -15.17 -53.92 2.53
CA PRO A 302 -14.71 -52.73 3.22
C PRO A 302 -15.19 -52.75 4.67
N ASN A 303 -14.44 -52.14 5.60
CA ASN A 303 -14.96 -51.96 6.95
C ASN A 303 -16.24 -51.10 6.86
N PRO A 304 -17.36 -51.48 7.52
CA PRO A 304 -18.67 -50.85 7.37
C PRO A 304 -18.77 -49.42 7.94
N GLY A 305 -17.63 -48.77 8.18
CA GLY A 305 -17.56 -47.50 8.88
C GLY A 305 -17.83 -47.67 10.38
N TYR A 306 -17.97 -46.55 11.09
CA TYR A 306 -18.19 -46.55 12.54
C TYR A 306 -19.68 -46.58 12.91
N ALA A 307 -20.60 -46.71 11.95
CA ALA A 307 -22.04 -46.65 12.19
C ALA A 307 -22.51 -47.72 13.18
N ASP A 308 -21.97 -48.94 13.05
CA ASP A 308 -22.29 -50.09 13.91
C ASP A 308 -21.07 -50.52 14.74
N GLY A 309 -20.32 -49.57 15.29
CA GLY A 309 -19.16 -49.90 16.11
C GLY A 309 -19.56 -50.57 17.43
N ILE A 310 -18.77 -51.55 17.86
CA ILE A 310 -19.02 -52.36 19.05
C ILE A 310 -17.84 -52.22 20.02
N ILE A 311 -18.15 -51.99 21.30
CA ILE A 311 -17.21 -52.22 22.41
C ILE A 311 -17.47 -53.62 22.93
N TYR A 312 -16.42 -54.43 23.01
CA TYR A 312 -16.50 -55.82 23.42
C TYR A 312 -15.60 -56.10 24.62
N LEU A 313 -16.03 -57.06 25.43
CA LEU A 313 -15.31 -57.61 26.57
C LEU A 313 -14.92 -59.04 26.24
N ILE A 314 -13.64 -59.35 26.42
CA ILE A 314 -13.12 -60.72 26.44
C ILE A 314 -12.75 -61.05 27.89
N THR A 315 -13.25 -62.16 28.39
CA THR A 315 -12.94 -62.67 29.74
C THR A 315 -12.21 -64.00 29.61
N ASN A 316 -11.09 -64.13 30.31
CA ASN A 316 -10.46 -65.43 30.53
C ASN A 316 -11.21 -66.15 31.66
N ASN A 317 -11.78 -67.31 31.36
CA ASN A 317 -12.63 -68.05 32.29
C ASN A 317 -11.82 -68.80 33.37
N LEU A 318 -10.48 -68.85 33.26
CA LEU A 318 -9.60 -69.55 34.21
C LEU A 318 -9.03 -68.63 35.30
N ASN A 319 -8.78 -67.36 34.99
CA ASN A 319 -8.15 -66.41 35.92
C ASN A 319 -8.91 -65.09 36.08
N GLU A 320 -10.11 -65.02 35.49
CA GLU A 320 -11.04 -63.88 35.53
C GLU A 320 -10.49 -62.57 34.93
N LYS A 321 -9.28 -62.57 34.34
CA LYS A 321 -8.72 -61.37 33.71
C LYS A 321 -9.50 -61.00 32.46
N GLN A 322 -9.63 -59.69 32.27
CA GLN A 322 -10.51 -59.11 31.26
C GLN A 322 -9.75 -58.24 30.26
N TYR A 323 -10.30 -58.14 29.05
CA TYR A 323 -9.84 -57.26 27.98
C TYR A 323 -11.01 -56.50 27.37
N ILE A 324 -10.88 -55.19 27.25
CA ILE A 324 -11.81 -54.34 26.51
C ILE A 324 -11.20 -53.96 25.17
N GLY A 325 -11.97 -54.12 24.10
CA GLY A 325 -11.59 -53.63 22.78
C GLY A 325 -12.75 -52.96 22.05
N LEU A 326 -12.41 -52.20 21.02
CA LEU A 326 -13.37 -51.65 20.06
C LEU A 326 -13.22 -52.30 18.68
N THR A 327 -14.34 -52.52 17.99
CA THR A 327 -14.36 -53.03 16.61
C THR A 327 -15.45 -52.34 15.80
N VAL A 328 -15.25 -52.29 14.49
CA VAL A 328 -16.30 -51.93 13.50
C VAL A 328 -16.71 -53.13 12.64
N GLN A 329 -16.16 -54.30 12.94
CA GLN A 329 -16.52 -55.58 12.33
C GLN A 329 -17.39 -56.38 13.31
N THR A 330 -18.03 -57.44 12.84
CA THR A 330 -18.78 -58.35 13.71
C THR A 330 -17.88 -58.97 14.79
N LEU A 331 -18.47 -59.36 15.93
CA LEU A 331 -17.74 -59.96 17.04
C LEU A 331 -17.02 -61.23 16.63
N GLU A 332 -17.67 -62.07 15.82
CA GLU A 332 -17.14 -63.36 15.37
C GLU A 332 -15.87 -63.14 14.54
N ARG A 333 -15.91 -62.17 13.61
CA ARG A 333 -14.75 -61.84 12.78
C ARG A 333 -13.63 -61.22 13.62
N ARG A 334 -13.98 -60.37 14.59
CA ARG A 334 -13.02 -59.76 15.50
C ARG A 334 -12.34 -60.80 16.40
N TRP A 335 -13.09 -61.80 16.87
CA TRP A 335 -12.56 -62.91 17.66
C TRP A 335 -11.62 -63.79 16.85
N ARG A 336 -12.02 -64.19 15.64
CA ARG A 336 -11.15 -64.92 14.70
C ARG A 336 -9.83 -64.21 14.46
N TYR A 337 -9.89 -62.89 14.25
CA TYR A 337 -8.67 -62.09 14.10
C TYR A 337 -7.77 -62.11 15.34
N HIS A 338 -8.33 -62.11 16.57
CA HIS A 338 -7.52 -62.25 17.78
C HIS A 338 -6.85 -63.63 17.86
N GLN A 339 -7.54 -64.70 17.47
CA GLN A 339 -6.97 -66.05 17.40
C GLN A 339 -5.84 -66.12 16.37
N GLU A 340 -6.03 -65.57 15.17
CA GLU A 340 -5.00 -65.48 14.12
C GLU A 340 -3.76 -64.72 14.61
N GLN A 341 -3.94 -63.56 15.24
CA GLN A 341 -2.84 -62.77 15.81
C GLN A 341 -2.09 -63.53 16.91
N ALA A 342 -2.81 -64.25 17.77
CA ALA A 342 -2.23 -65.11 18.79
C ALA A 342 -1.42 -66.27 18.19
N ASN A 343 -1.65 -66.67 16.94
CA ASN A 343 -0.90 -67.72 16.25
C ASN A 343 0.30 -67.19 15.43
N THR A 344 0.49 -65.88 15.30
CA THR A 344 1.64 -65.31 14.56
C THR A 344 2.94 -65.30 15.37
N ASN A 345 4.11 -65.30 14.72
CA ASN A 345 5.43 -65.27 15.38
C ASN A 345 5.72 -63.97 16.18
N HIS A 346 4.81 -62.99 16.22
CA HIS A 346 5.02 -61.72 16.88
C HIS A 346 3.95 -61.43 17.94
N ILE A 347 4.37 -61.39 19.21
CA ILE A 347 3.53 -60.95 20.34
C ILE A 347 4.08 -59.64 20.90
N LYS A 348 3.20 -58.68 21.20
CA LYS A 348 3.57 -57.34 21.71
C LYS A 348 4.15 -57.35 23.13
N SER A 349 3.60 -58.17 24.04
CA SER A 349 4.14 -58.42 25.38
C SER A 349 3.60 -59.74 25.92
N LYS A 350 4.32 -60.36 26.87
CA LYS A 350 3.94 -61.65 27.48
C LYS A 350 2.64 -61.56 28.29
N GLU A 351 2.28 -60.36 28.72
CA GLU A 351 1.10 -60.05 29.52
C GLU A 351 -0.10 -59.60 28.65
N SER A 352 0.06 -59.62 27.32
CA SER A 352 -0.99 -59.22 26.39
C SER A 352 -2.06 -60.30 26.19
N LEU A 353 -3.25 -59.89 25.74
CA LEU A 353 -4.33 -60.82 25.38
C LEU A 353 -3.87 -61.94 24.43
N HIS A 354 -3.05 -61.62 23.41
CA HIS A 354 -2.61 -62.62 22.44
C HIS A 354 -1.65 -63.67 23.04
N ALA A 355 -0.81 -63.27 24.02
CA ALA A 355 0.00 -64.22 24.78
C ALA A 355 -0.89 -65.14 25.61
N ALA A 356 -1.89 -64.57 26.28
CA ALA A 356 -2.83 -65.32 27.10
C ALA A 356 -3.68 -66.30 26.28
N ILE A 357 -4.14 -65.92 25.08
CA ILE A 357 -4.85 -66.84 24.17
C ILE A 357 -3.94 -68.02 23.77
N ARG A 358 -2.65 -67.78 23.55
CA ARG A 358 -1.67 -68.84 23.23
C ARG A 358 -1.39 -69.76 24.41
N GLU A 359 -1.32 -69.21 25.62
CA GLU A 359 -1.01 -69.94 26.85
C GLU A 359 -2.20 -70.75 27.36
N PHE A 360 -3.37 -70.14 27.45
CA PHE A 360 -4.56 -70.73 28.06
C PHE A 360 -5.49 -71.42 27.04
N GLY A 361 -5.25 -71.25 25.74
CA GLY A 361 -6.11 -71.76 24.68
C GLY A 361 -7.36 -70.90 24.44
N ALA A 362 -7.78 -70.78 23.19
CA ALA A 362 -8.86 -69.87 22.81
C ALA A 362 -10.24 -70.27 23.38
N ASP A 363 -10.48 -71.56 23.63
CA ASP A 363 -11.76 -72.07 24.14
C ASP A 363 -12.03 -71.64 25.59
N ASN A 364 -10.98 -71.23 26.32
CA ASN A 364 -11.07 -70.74 27.69
C ASN A 364 -11.40 -69.24 27.79
N PHE A 365 -11.78 -68.62 26.67
CA PHE A 365 -12.17 -67.21 26.63
C PHE A 365 -13.61 -67.05 26.16
N SER A 366 -14.33 -66.13 26.78
CA SER A 366 -15.65 -65.68 26.33
C SER A 366 -15.56 -64.26 25.78
N ILE A 367 -16.26 -63.98 24.67
CA ILE A 367 -16.36 -62.65 24.07
C ILE A 367 -17.82 -62.19 24.03
N LYS A 368 -18.10 -60.95 24.45
CA LYS A 368 -19.43 -60.35 24.38
C LYS A 368 -19.39 -58.87 24.02
N ALA A 369 -20.38 -58.39 23.27
CA ALA A 369 -20.63 -56.96 23.13
C ALA A 369 -21.13 -56.40 24.47
N ILE A 370 -20.58 -55.28 24.90
CA ILE A 370 -20.96 -54.60 26.14
C ILE A 370 -21.46 -53.17 25.91
N ASP A 371 -21.15 -52.59 24.75
CA ASP A 371 -21.60 -51.25 24.36
C ASP A 371 -21.48 -51.11 22.83
N SER A 372 -22.09 -50.07 22.27
CA SER A 372 -22.03 -49.76 20.84
C SER A 372 -21.85 -48.26 20.60
N GLY A 373 -21.54 -47.86 19.36
CA GLY A 373 -21.39 -46.45 19.03
C GLY A 373 -21.31 -46.20 17.53
N THR A 374 -21.69 -45.00 17.14
CA THR A 374 -21.83 -44.59 15.73
C THR A 374 -20.67 -43.75 15.21
N THR A 375 -19.72 -43.36 16.08
CA THR A 375 -18.59 -42.49 15.72
C THR A 375 -17.29 -42.98 16.33
N LYS A 376 -16.18 -42.80 15.60
CA LYS A 376 -14.83 -43.14 16.06
C LYS A 376 -14.49 -42.54 17.43
N LYS A 377 -14.67 -41.23 17.58
CA LYS A 377 -14.38 -40.53 18.85
C LYS A 377 -15.26 -41.01 20.00
N GLY A 378 -16.53 -41.30 19.72
CA GLY A 378 -17.46 -41.84 20.71
C GLY A 378 -17.03 -43.22 21.22
N LEU A 379 -16.67 -44.12 20.30
CA LEU A 379 -16.18 -45.46 20.62
C LEU A 379 -14.85 -45.42 21.38
N GLU A 380 -13.90 -44.58 20.98
CA GLU A 380 -12.62 -44.40 21.68
C GLU A 380 -12.79 -43.83 23.09
N ARG A 381 -13.81 -43.00 23.32
CA ARG A 381 -14.19 -42.52 24.66
C ARG A 381 -14.78 -43.65 25.50
N LYS A 382 -15.75 -44.39 24.94
CA LYS A 382 -16.40 -45.53 25.61
C LYS A 382 -15.41 -46.65 25.96
N GLU A 383 -14.48 -46.99 25.07
CA GLU A 383 -13.43 -47.97 25.33
C GLU A 383 -12.61 -47.59 26.58
N ARG A 384 -12.17 -46.32 26.67
CA ARG A 384 -11.41 -45.81 27.81
C ARG A 384 -12.21 -45.83 29.11
N GLU A 385 -13.49 -45.48 29.03
CA GLU A 385 -14.41 -45.52 30.18
C GLU A 385 -14.59 -46.96 30.69
N TRP A 386 -14.77 -47.94 29.79
CA TRP A 386 -14.90 -49.35 30.15
C TRP A 386 -13.60 -49.96 30.69
N ILE A 387 -12.44 -49.64 30.09
CA ILE A 387 -11.12 -50.05 30.61
C ILE A 387 -10.94 -49.57 32.04
N LYS A 388 -11.29 -48.29 32.32
CA LYS A 388 -11.20 -47.72 33.67
C LYS A 388 -12.21 -48.36 34.62
N LYS A 389 -13.46 -48.55 34.17
CA LYS A 389 -14.56 -49.09 34.99
C LYS A 389 -14.31 -50.52 35.44
N LEU A 390 -13.74 -51.36 34.56
CA LEU A 390 -13.46 -52.77 34.83
C LEU A 390 -12.00 -53.05 35.22
N ASN A 391 -11.18 -52.00 35.35
CA ASN A 391 -9.76 -52.09 35.72
C ASN A 391 -8.98 -53.13 34.89
N THR A 392 -9.17 -53.12 33.57
CA THR A 392 -8.63 -54.17 32.68
C THR A 392 -7.19 -53.91 32.22
N LEU A 393 -6.52 -52.87 32.75
CA LEU A 393 -5.12 -52.59 32.45
C LEU A 393 -4.20 -53.63 33.10
N ILE A 394 -3.08 -53.92 32.45
CA ILE A 394 -1.99 -54.68 33.07
C ILE A 394 -1.55 -53.96 34.36
N PRO A 395 -1.38 -54.68 35.50
CA PRO A 395 -1.36 -56.14 35.63
C PRO A 395 -2.71 -56.84 35.87
N ASN A 396 -3.77 -56.08 36.13
CA ASN A 396 -5.09 -56.57 36.57
C ASN A 396 -5.93 -57.16 35.42
N GLY A 397 -5.68 -56.76 34.18
CA GLY A 397 -6.27 -57.36 32.98
C GLY A 397 -5.27 -57.42 31.83
N TYR A 398 -5.78 -57.48 30.60
CA TYR A 398 -4.97 -57.67 29.39
C TYR A 398 -4.79 -56.41 28.52
N ASN A 399 -5.40 -55.28 28.90
CA ASN A 399 -5.21 -54.02 28.17
C ASN A 399 -3.82 -53.44 28.47
N ILE A 400 -2.99 -53.30 27.43
CA ILE A 400 -1.62 -52.74 27.55
C ILE A 400 -1.63 -51.20 27.64
N SER A 401 -2.68 -50.56 27.11
CA SER A 401 -2.81 -49.11 27.09
C SER A 401 -4.21 -48.70 27.51
N THR A 402 -4.38 -47.44 27.92
CA THR A 402 -5.65 -46.84 28.37
C THR A 402 -6.74 -46.75 27.29
N GLY A 403 -6.52 -47.31 26.11
CA GLY A 403 -7.45 -47.28 24.98
C GLY A 403 -7.40 -45.99 24.16
N GLY A 404 -8.16 -45.95 23.07
CA GLY A 404 -8.32 -44.77 22.21
C GLY A 404 -7.44 -44.73 20.96
N ILE A 405 -6.92 -45.87 20.49
CA ILE A 405 -6.24 -45.97 19.20
C ILE A 405 -6.97 -47.01 18.36
N SER A 406 -8.05 -46.61 17.70
CA SER A 406 -8.72 -47.48 16.74
C SER A 406 -7.85 -47.61 15.49
N GLY A 407 -7.19 -48.77 15.37
CA GLY A 407 -6.37 -49.15 14.23
C GLY A 407 -4.90 -48.87 14.48
N GLY A 408 -4.09 -49.93 14.41
CA GLY A 408 -2.66 -49.77 14.21
C GLY A 408 -2.47 -48.86 13.00
N SER A 409 -1.95 -47.67 13.22
CA SER A 409 -1.47 -46.83 12.13
C SER A 409 -0.35 -47.61 11.48
N ASN A 410 -0.64 -48.35 10.41
CA ASN A 410 0.40 -48.87 9.53
C ASN A 410 1.28 -47.66 9.18
N SER A 411 2.53 -47.72 9.62
CA SER A 411 3.48 -46.64 9.42
C SER A 411 3.64 -46.44 7.92
N LYS A 412 3.04 -45.38 7.39
CA LYS A 412 3.14 -45.09 5.95
C LYS A 412 4.62 -44.81 5.63
N PRO A 413 5.27 -45.61 4.76
CA PRO A 413 6.60 -45.29 4.29
C PRO A 413 6.53 -43.91 3.63
N THR A 414 7.44 -43.02 4.02
CA THR A 414 7.46 -41.64 3.52
C THR A 414 8.82 -41.36 2.92
N THR A 415 8.85 -40.90 1.68
CA THR A 415 10.09 -40.52 1.01
C THR A 415 10.28 -39.02 1.10
N ILE A 416 11.41 -38.57 1.65
CA ILE A 416 11.79 -37.16 1.75
C ILE A 416 13.25 -37.04 1.30
N ASP A 417 13.56 -36.09 0.42
CA ASP A 417 14.91 -35.87 -0.12
C ASP A 417 15.54 -37.14 -0.74
N GLY A 418 14.72 -37.96 -1.39
CA GLY A 418 15.16 -39.24 -1.99
C GLY A 418 15.42 -40.38 -0.98
N LYS A 419 15.32 -40.12 0.33
CA LYS A 419 15.47 -41.15 1.38
C LYS A 419 14.11 -41.68 1.82
N ARG A 420 13.97 -43.01 1.85
CA ARG A 420 12.76 -43.71 2.27
C ARG A 420 12.79 -44.00 3.78
N PHE A 421 11.83 -43.47 4.52
CA PHE A 421 11.69 -43.68 5.96
C PHE A 421 10.56 -44.67 6.26
N LYS A 422 10.69 -45.45 7.34
CA LYS A 422 9.70 -46.47 7.72
C LYS A 422 8.41 -45.84 8.26
N SER A 423 8.49 -44.60 8.76
CA SER A 423 7.34 -43.86 9.28
C SER A 423 7.45 -42.35 9.07
N VAL A 424 6.31 -41.65 9.13
CA VAL A 424 6.24 -40.19 9.18
C VAL A 424 7.01 -39.63 10.39
N LYS A 425 7.09 -40.37 11.50
CA LYS A 425 7.84 -39.98 12.71
C LYS A 425 9.34 -39.90 12.45
N GLU A 426 9.90 -40.91 11.78
CA GLU A 426 11.32 -40.92 11.37
C GLU A 426 11.61 -39.82 10.35
N ALA A 427 10.75 -39.67 9.34
CA ALA A 427 10.87 -38.61 8.35
C ALA A 427 10.82 -37.21 8.99
N ALA A 428 9.92 -36.98 9.96
CA ALA A 428 9.81 -35.71 10.67
C ALA A 428 11.04 -35.41 11.52
N LYS A 429 11.66 -36.42 12.13
CA LYS A 429 12.92 -36.24 12.89
C LYS A 429 14.05 -35.81 11.95
N TYR A 430 14.21 -36.50 10.81
CA TYR A 430 15.18 -36.14 9.78
C TYR A 430 14.99 -34.69 9.27
N VAL A 431 13.75 -34.31 8.93
CA VAL A 431 13.43 -32.96 8.44
C VAL A 431 13.67 -31.90 9.52
N SER A 432 13.33 -32.19 10.78
CA SER A 432 13.58 -31.30 11.93
C SER A 432 15.07 -31.01 12.10
N GLU A 433 15.91 -32.05 12.05
CA GLU A 433 17.36 -31.93 12.21
C GLU A 433 18.03 -31.23 11.02
N THR A 434 17.66 -31.59 9.79
CA THR A 434 18.27 -31.07 8.56
C THR A 434 17.81 -29.66 8.22
N ARG A 435 16.56 -29.29 8.52
CA ARG A 435 16.00 -27.95 8.20
C ARG A 435 15.97 -27.05 9.44
N LYS A 436 16.48 -27.54 10.59
CA LYS A 436 16.54 -26.82 11.87
C LYS A 436 15.20 -26.21 12.28
N ILE A 437 14.13 -27.00 12.16
CA ILE A 437 12.76 -26.63 12.56
C ILE A 437 12.26 -27.54 13.66
N LEU A 438 11.25 -27.09 14.42
CA LEU A 438 10.57 -27.90 15.44
C LEU A 438 10.00 -29.20 14.85
N TYR A 439 10.11 -30.30 15.60
CA TYR A 439 9.60 -31.62 15.20
C TYR A 439 8.12 -31.59 14.78
N GLU A 440 7.27 -30.88 15.54
CA GLU A 440 5.85 -30.74 15.19
C GLU A 440 5.63 -29.92 13.90
N ALA A 441 6.50 -28.95 13.63
CA ALA A 441 6.47 -28.19 12.37
C ALA A 441 6.89 -29.08 11.19
N ALA A 442 7.92 -29.90 11.35
CA ALA A 442 8.34 -30.88 10.35
C ALA A 442 7.22 -31.89 10.04
N LYS A 443 6.55 -32.42 11.06
CA LYS A 443 5.40 -33.32 10.93
C LYS A 443 4.23 -32.66 10.18
N GLY A 444 3.92 -31.40 10.49
CA GLY A 444 2.91 -30.61 9.79
C GLY A 444 3.25 -30.34 8.32
N ARG A 445 4.53 -30.07 8.01
CA ARG A 445 5.01 -29.83 6.63
C ARG A 445 4.97 -31.09 5.77
N ILE A 446 5.36 -32.25 6.33
CA ILE A 446 5.24 -33.54 5.65
C ILE A 446 3.78 -33.85 5.33
N ARG A 447 2.86 -33.64 6.28
CA ARG A 447 1.42 -33.90 6.08
C ARG A 447 0.79 -33.02 4.99
N SER A 448 1.30 -31.79 4.82
CA SER A 448 0.78 -30.83 3.84
C SER A 448 1.52 -30.85 2.50
N GLY A 449 2.56 -31.68 2.34
CA GLY A 449 3.40 -31.72 1.13
C GLY A 449 4.24 -30.46 0.91
N ARG A 450 4.40 -29.62 1.93
CA ARG A 450 5.05 -28.30 1.86
C ARG A 450 6.37 -28.31 2.65
N ILE A 451 7.30 -29.17 2.25
CA ILE A 451 8.54 -29.44 2.99
C ILE A 451 9.45 -28.20 3.03
N ASP A 452 9.63 -27.54 1.88
CA ASP A 452 10.58 -26.44 1.70
C ASP A 452 9.97 -25.03 1.87
N VAL A 453 8.70 -24.94 2.30
CA VAL A 453 8.04 -23.64 2.44
C VAL A 453 8.62 -22.90 3.65
N LYS A 454 9.25 -21.75 3.39
CA LYS A 454 9.67 -20.81 4.43
C LYS A 454 8.43 -20.18 5.06
N THR A 455 8.28 -20.34 6.37
CA THR A 455 7.22 -19.65 7.13
C THR A 455 7.45 -18.14 7.01
N PRO A 456 6.43 -17.33 6.70
CA PRO A 456 6.55 -15.87 6.76
C PRO A 456 7.01 -15.43 8.15
N SER A 457 7.85 -14.40 8.24
CA SER A 457 8.27 -13.83 9.52
C SER A 457 7.05 -13.40 10.34
N LYS A 458 7.05 -13.67 11.65
CA LYS A 458 5.98 -13.22 12.54
C LYS A 458 5.84 -11.70 12.50
N PRO A 459 4.64 -11.15 12.77
CA PRO A 459 4.46 -9.70 12.93
C PRO A 459 5.44 -9.16 13.98
N GLY A 460 6.33 -8.23 13.59
CA GLY A 460 7.36 -7.65 14.46
C GLY A 460 8.79 -8.18 14.24
N GLU A 461 8.96 -9.39 13.71
CA GLU A 461 10.29 -10.00 13.44
C GLU A 461 10.75 -9.79 11.98
N SER A 462 9.96 -9.09 11.17
CA SER A 462 10.29 -8.84 9.77
C SER A 462 11.35 -7.75 9.63
N TYR A 463 12.57 -8.16 9.26
CA TYR A 463 13.65 -7.23 8.90
C TYR A 463 13.26 -6.27 7.78
N VAL A 464 12.32 -6.65 6.92
CA VAL A 464 11.86 -5.84 5.77
C VAL A 464 11.37 -4.45 6.19
N LYS A 465 10.88 -4.30 7.44
CA LYS A 465 10.42 -3.02 7.99
C LYS A 465 11.52 -2.21 8.67
N SER A 466 12.69 -2.80 8.96
CA SER A 466 13.78 -2.12 9.67
C SER A 466 14.43 -1.04 8.81
N LYS A 467 15.04 -0.04 9.47
CA LYS A 467 15.70 1.06 8.76
C LYS A 467 16.91 0.56 7.97
N VAL A 468 17.71 -0.34 8.57
CA VAL A 468 18.88 -0.95 7.93
C VAL A 468 18.49 -1.73 6.68
N TYR A 469 17.39 -2.50 6.72
CA TYR A 469 16.94 -3.25 5.55
C TYR A 469 16.47 -2.35 4.42
N LYS A 470 15.68 -1.31 4.74
CA LYS A 470 15.23 -0.32 3.74
C LYS A 470 16.42 0.38 3.09
N THR A 471 17.43 0.72 3.88
CA THR A 471 18.69 1.29 3.40
C THR A 471 19.44 0.33 2.49
N TRP A 472 19.66 -0.93 2.92
CA TRP A 472 20.30 -1.96 2.12
C TRP A 472 19.59 -2.18 0.77
N SER A 473 18.27 -2.34 0.81
CA SER A 473 17.44 -2.57 -0.37
C SER A 473 17.51 -1.39 -1.35
N SER A 474 17.46 -0.14 -0.83
CA SER A 474 17.60 1.07 -1.64
C SER A 474 18.96 1.18 -2.31
N ILE A 475 20.05 0.90 -1.58
CA ILE A 475 21.42 0.92 -2.14
C ILE A 475 21.57 -0.17 -3.20
N LYS A 476 21.18 -1.41 -2.90
CA LYS A 476 21.28 -2.53 -3.83
C LYS A 476 20.50 -2.25 -5.12
N HIS A 477 19.28 -1.72 -4.99
CA HIS A 477 18.47 -1.36 -6.15
C HIS A 477 19.06 -0.17 -6.93
N GLY A 478 19.56 0.86 -6.24
CA GLY A 478 20.25 2.01 -6.84
C GLY A 478 21.59 1.67 -7.48
N SER A 479 22.26 0.58 -7.09
CA SER A 479 23.51 0.15 -7.73
C SER A 479 23.29 -0.77 -8.93
N ILE A 480 22.21 -1.56 -8.94
CA ILE A 480 22.01 -2.61 -9.96
C ILE A 480 21.02 -2.18 -11.06
N ASN A 481 20.06 -1.31 -10.78
CA ASN A 481 19.00 -0.95 -11.73
C ASN A 481 19.28 0.41 -12.43
N PRO A 482 19.65 0.42 -13.72
CA PRO A 482 19.92 1.66 -14.46
C PRO A 482 18.72 2.61 -14.58
N ASN A 483 17.49 2.08 -14.46
CA ASN A 483 16.26 2.86 -14.53
C ASN A 483 15.86 3.47 -13.18
N SER A 484 16.61 3.21 -12.11
CA SER A 484 16.35 3.80 -10.80
C SER A 484 16.72 5.29 -10.82
N ARG A 485 15.88 6.14 -10.21
CA ARG A 485 16.20 7.57 -10.01
C ARG A 485 17.46 7.79 -9.18
N ASP A 486 17.76 6.83 -8.29
CA ASP A 486 18.94 6.83 -7.43
C ASP A 486 20.10 6.04 -8.04
N TYR A 487 20.04 5.71 -9.34
CA TYR A 487 21.12 5.03 -10.04
C TYR A 487 22.36 5.91 -10.16
N ILE A 488 23.52 5.36 -9.78
CA ILE A 488 24.80 6.06 -9.88
C ILE A 488 25.71 5.26 -10.80
N PRO A 489 25.92 5.73 -12.05
CA PRO A 489 26.77 5.05 -13.02
C PRO A 489 28.22 4.92 -12.50
N ASN A 490 28.88 3.81 -12.82
CA ASN A 490 30.31 3.57 -12.57
C ASN A 490 30.73 3.56 -11.08
N ILE A 491 29.79 3.30 -10.17
CA ILE A 491 30.09 3.10 -8.74
C ILE A 491 29.94 1.63 -8.38
N GLU A 492 31.02 1.05 -7.86
CA GLU A 492 31.06 -0.35 -7.43
C GLU A 492 30.21 -0.62 -6.18
N PHE A 493 29.64 -1.82 -6.11
CA PHE A 493 28.86 -2.32 -4.96
C PHE A 493 29.51 -3.58 -4.40
N HIS A 494 29.82 -3.59 -3.11
CA HIS A 494 30.52 -4.69 -2.47
C HIS A 494 29.74 -6.02 -2.59
N ASN A 495 30.33 -7.04 -3.24
CA ASN A 495 29.64 -8.30 -3.53
C ASN A 495 29.08 -9.00 -2.27
N ARG A 496 29.80 -8.96 -1.15
CA ARG A 496 29.36 -9.50 0.16
C ARG A 496 28.04 -8.89 0.66
N TRP A 497 27.71 -7.66 0.24
CA TRP A 497 26.44 -7.00 0.57
C TRP A 497 25.28 -7.43 -0.33
N ASN A 498 25.47 -8.42 -1.20
CA ASN A 498 24.34 -9.09 -1.86
C ASN A 498 23.44 -9.84 -0.87
N ASP A 499 23.98 -10.24 0.28
CA ASP A 499 23.26 -10.78 1.43
C ASP A 499 23.02 -9.68 2.49
N PHE A 500 21.77 -9.54 2.93
CA PHE A 500 21.38 -8.54 3.92
C PHE A 500 22.03 -8.76 5.31
N LEU A 501 22.20 -10.02 5.73
CA LEU A 501 22.74 -10.33 7.05
C LEU A 501 24.21 -9.93 7.15
N LEU A 502 24.98 -10.16 6.08
CA LEU A 502 26.39 -9.76 5.98
C LEU A 502 26.53 -8.23 5.89
N PHE A 503 25.63 -7.55 5.15
CA PHE A 503 25.56 -6.09 5.17
C PHE A 503 25.35 -5.56 6.58
N ARG A 504 24.37 -6.12 7.32
CA ARG A 504 24.06 -5.69 8.69
C ARG A 504 25.22 -5.95 9.66
N GLU A 505 25.93 -7.06 9.50
CA GLU A 505 27.14 -7.37 10.27
C GLU A 505 28.22 -6.30 10.06
N ASP A 506 28.46 -5.90 8.81
CA ASP A 506 29.51 -4.95 8.48
C ASP A 506 29.16 -3.48 8.86
N VAL A 507 27.88 -3.10 8.81
CA VAL A 507 27.45 -1.68 8.98
C VAL A 507 26.74 -1.37 10.30
N GLY A 508 26.30 -2.40 11.01
CA GLY A 508 25.52 -2.29 12.23
C GLY A 508 24.16 -1.59 12.06
N GLU A 509 23.53 -1.30 13.21
CA GLU A 509 22.29 -0.53 13.30
C GLU A 509 22.62 0.96 13.55
N PRO A 510 21.79 1.89 13.06
CA PRO A 510 21.95 3.30 13.40
C PRO A 510 21.75 3.51 14.89
N THR A 511 22.63 4.28 15.53
CA THR A 511 22.52 4.65 16.95
C THR A 511 21.23 5.41 17.24
N TYR A 512 20.79 6.26 16.30
CA TYR A 512 19.54 7.01 16.40
C TYR A 512 18.68 6.85 15.13
N MET A 513 17.36 6.83 15.32
CA MET A 513 16.39 6.59 14.25
C MET A 513 16.36 7.65 13.15
N ASP A 514 16.98 8.81 13.34
CA ASP A 514 17.04 9.92 12.37
C ASP A 514 18.33 9.94 11.53
N MET A 515 19.33 9.11 11.87
CA MET A 515 20.60 8.98 11.13
C MET A 515 20.38 8.49 9.71
N VAL A 516 21.27 8.88 8.81
CA VAL A 516 21.27 8.49 7.39
C VAL A 516 22.54 7.71 7.08
N PHE A 517 22.42 6.69 6.24
CA PHE A 517 23.57 5.95 5.76
C PHE A 517 24.07 6.59 4.47
N LYS A 518 25.32 7.01 4.45
CA LYS A 518 25.94 7.70 3.31
C LYS A 518 27.39 7.27 3.13
N ARG A 519 27.88 7.44 1.91
CA ARG A 519 29.30 7.30 1.58
C ARG A 519 30.09 8.48 2.16
N ILE A 520 31.28 8.19 2.67
CA ILE A 520 32.24 9.17 3.18
C ILE A 520 32.88 9.88 1.99
N ASP A 521 33.34 9.12 1.00
CA ASP A 521 33.81 9.60 -0.29
C ASP A 521 32.78 9.30 -1.39
N GLN A 522 32.32 10.33 -2.09
CA GLN A 522 31.28 10.22 -3.11
C GLN A 522 31.81 9.66 -4.45
N ASP A 523 33.12 9.70 -4.68
CA ASP A 523 33.76 9.17 -5.89
C ASP A 523 34.07 7.67 -5.77
N LYS A 524 33.93 7.07 -4.57
CA LYS A 524 34.19 5.65 -4.29
C LYS A 524 32.90 4.83 -4.18
N GLY A 525 33.04 3.52 -4.38
CA GLY A 525 31.96 2.52 -4.27
C GLY A 525 31.33 2.38 -2.89
N PHE A 526 30.29 1.54 -2.81
CA PHE A 526 29.67 1.12 -1.56
C PHE A 526 30.46 -0.04 -0.95
N PHE A 527 31.37 0.29 -0.03
CA PHE A 527 32.18 -0.66 0.74
C PHE A 527 32.04 -0.37 2.24
N PRO A 528 32.28 -1.35 3.15
CA PRO A 528 32.29 -1.13 4.59
C PRO A 528 33.20 0.02 5.04
N SER A 529 34.36 0.15 4.42
CA SER A 529 35.35 1.20 4.72
C SER A 529 34.94 2.60 4.24
N ASN A 530 33.99 2.71 3.30
CA ASN A 530 33.59 3.96 2.68
C ASN A 530 32.16 4.39 3.04
N CYS A 531 31.42 3.63 3.84
CA CYS A 531 30.04 3.96 4.19
C CYS A 531 29.84 3.94 5.70
N LYS A 532 29.05 4.88 6.22
CA LYS A 532 28.67 4.88 7.64
C LYS A 532 27.31 5.50 7.88
N TRP A 533 26.73 5.15 9.03
CA TRP A 533 25.64 5.91 9.63
C TRP A 533 26.18 7.25 10.12
N MET A 534 25.50 8.34 9.76
CA MET A 534 25.84 9.69 10.18
C MET A 534 24.58 10.54 10.34
N THR A 535 24.69 11.66 11.05
CA THR A 535 23.59 12.62 11.16
C THR A 535 23.33 13.30 9.81
N LYS A 536 22.10 13.83 9.62
CA LYS A 536 21.76 14.59 8.40
C LYS A 536 22.67 15.80 8.19
N SER A 537 23.13 16.43 9.27
CA SER A 537 24.05 17.57 9.24
C SER A 537 25.42 17.17 8.70
N GLU A 538 25.99 16.06 9.16
CA GLU A 538 27.27 15.54 8.67
C GLU A 538 27.19 15.13 7.19
N ALA A 539 26.13 14.42 6.80
CA ALA A 539 25.89 14.07 5.41
C ALA A 539 25.79 15.31 4.51
N CYS A 540 25.16 16.37 4.98
CA CYS A 540 25.06 17.64 4.26
C CYS A 540 26.43 18.31 4.09
N LYS A 541 27.28 18.30 5.14
CA LYS A 541 28.65 18.83 5.08
C LYS A 541 29.52 18.09 4.06
N ILE A 542 29.47 16.75 4.05
CA ILE A 542 30.21 15.91 3.10
C ILE A 542 29.77 16.22 1.67
N ASN A 543 28.46 16.27 1.41
CA ASN A 543 27.93 16.61 0.09
C ASN A 543 28.33 18.02 -0.34
N ALA A 544 28.23 19.02 0.55
CA ALA A 544 28.61 20.39 0.25
C ALA A 544 30.10 20.52 -0.07
N GLN A 545 30.96 19.78 0.65
CA GLN A 545 32.40 19.73 0.38
C GLN A 545 32.68 19.10 -0.99
N HIS A 546 32.06 17.96 -1.31
CA HIS A 546 32.19 17.33 -2.62
C HIS A 546 31.70 18.24 -3.76
N MET A 547 30.56 18.91 -3.61
CA MET A 547 30.04 19.87 -4.61
C MET A 547 30.95 21.10 -4.79
N LYS A 548 31.64 21.54 -3.72
CA LYS A 548 32.67 22.59 -3.83
C LYS A 548 33.86 22.09 -4.65
N THR A 549 34.36 20.89 -4.37
CA THR A 549 35.50 20.31 -5.10
C THR A 549 35.19 20.08 -6.59
N LYS A 550 33.95 19.67 -6.92
CA LYS A 550 33.49 19.50 -8.31
C LYS A 550 33.04 20.81 -8.99
N GLY A 551 33.16 21.96 -8.32
CA GLY A 551 32.80 23.27 -8.89
C GLY A 551 31.31 23.51 -9.15
N THR A 552 30.40 22.67 -8.62
CA THR A 552 28.95 22.76 -8.86
C THR A 552 28.21 23.63 -7.85
N LEU A 553 28.86 24.02 -6.74
CA LEU A 553 28.28 24.91 -5.73
C LEU A 553 28.48 26.40 -6.11
N LYS A 554 27.56 26.98 -6.89
CA LYS A 554 27.54 28.44 -7.12
C LYS A 554 27.15 29.15 -5.82
N GLY A 555 28.08 29.89 -5.23
CA GLY A 555 27.81 30.72 -4.06
C GLY A 555 26.62 31.66 -4.32
N ARG A 556 25.75 31.83 -3.33
CA ARG A 556 24.71 32.87 -3.35
C ARG A 556 25.44 34.20 -3.58
N LYS A 557 25.24 34.84 -4.75
CA LYS A 557 25.72 36.22 -4.98
C LYS A 557 25.27 37.04 -3.79
N SER A 558 26.21 37.56 -3.00
CA SER A 558 25.86 38.51 -1.96
C SER A 558 25.19 39.68 -2.65
N LYS A 559 23.97 40.03 -2.23
CA LYS A 559 23.41 41.33 -2.56
C LYS A 559 24.34 42.32 -1.86
N LYS A 560 25.21 42.99 -2.63
CA LYS A 560 25.92 44.18 -2.16
C LYS A 560 24.85 45.13 -1.60
N LYS A 561 25.04 45.54 -0.35
CA LYS A 561 24.26 46.58 0.31
C LYS A 561 24.46 47.91 -0.40
#